data_AF-A0A147B827-F1
#
_entry.id   AF-A0A147B827-F1
#
_cell.length_a   1.000
_cell.length_b   1.000
_cell.length_c   1.000
_cell.angle_alpha   90.00
_cell.angle_beta   90.00
_cell.angle_gamma   90.00
#
_symmetry.space_group_name_H-M   'P 1'
#
loop_
_entity.id
_entity.type
_entity.pdbx_description
1 polymer ?
#
loop_
_entity_poly.entity_id
_entity_poly.type
_entity_poly.pdbx_seq_one_letter_code
_entity_poly.pdbx_strand_id
1 'polypeptide(L)'
;VLTGMNQNKVVWYAEGIRTAIDVSQKYPSANVKSRQFVIGGYRAQLRVQAQRDGIKVWLGAFFDLCPHPDDDFVQWPFVTPFTLSFVHPTDASKDISHEVMREDITERFLSAVQKPKGKCAGKWIGFPQIQTVSDMEKAGFRLDDGLTVAVTLHSTS
;
A
#
# COMPACT_ATOMS: atom_id res chain seq x y z
N VAL A 1 16.53 -21.57 -20.02
CA VAL A 1 15.35 -21.63 -19.14
C VAL A 1 15.34 -20.35 -18.32
N LEU A 2 14.51 -19.37 -18.67
CA LEU A 2 14.37 -18.15 -17.88
C LEU A 2 13.46 -18.49 -16.70
N THR A 3 14.05 -18.72 -15.53
CA THR A 3 13.32 -18.76 -14.25
C THR A 3 12.59 -17.44 -14.09
N GLY A 4 11.25 -17.48 -14.13
CA GLY A 4 10.40 -16.31 -14.01
C GLY A 4 10.74 -15.55 -12.73
N MET A 5 11.13 -14.28 -12.88
CA MET A 5 11.30 -13.40 -11.73
C MET A 5 9.93 -13.27 -11.07
N ASN A 6 9.83 -13.62 -9.79
CA ASN A 6 8.59 -13.50 -9.03
C ASN A 6 8.30 -12.00 -8.76
N GLN A 7 7.74 -11.31 -9.75
CA GLN A 7 7.44 -9.86 -9.76
C GLN A 7 6.11 -9.52 -9.07
N ASN A 8 5.60 -10.42 -8.23
CA ASN A 8 4.28 -10.28 -7.62
C ASN A 8 4.34 -9.65 -6.23
N LYS A 9 5.52 -9.44 -5.64
CA LYS A 9 5.64 -8.85 -4.30
C LYS A 9 6.64 -7.71 -4.30
N VAL A 10 6.23 -6.60 -3.68
CA VAL A 10 7.12 -5.48 -3.35
C VAL A 10 7.05 -5.23 -1.86
N VAL A 11 8.22 -5.05 -1.24
CA VAL A 11 8.37 -4.69 0.16
C VAL A 11 9.07 -3.34 0.22
N TRP A 12 8.51 -2.42 1.00
CA TRP A 12 9.01 -1.06 1.16
C TRP A 12 9.13 -0.71 2.64
N TYR A 13 10.27 -0.17 3.03
CA TYR A 13 10.50 0.38 4.35
C TYR A 13 10.12 1.87 4.36
N ALA A 14 9.02 2.21 5.04
CA ALA A 14 8.52 3.57 5.19
C ALA A 14 9.28 4.29 6.31
N GLU A 15 10.44 4.83 5.97
CA GLU A 15 11.19 5.74 6.83
C GLU A 15 10.37 6.99 7.13
N GLY A 16 10.45 7.51 8.36
CA GLY A 16 9.76 8.75 8.75
C GLY A 16 8.27 8.58 9.08
N ILE A 17 7.78 7.35 9.27
CA ILE A 17 6.39 7.12 9.67
C ILE A 17 6.05 7.77 11.02
N ARG A 18 6.99 7.81 11.98
CA ARG A 18 6.80 8.54 13.25
C ARG A 18 6.48 10.01 13.01
N THR A 19 7.23 10.67 12.14
CA THR A 19 6.98 12.08 11.80
C THR A 19 5.57 12.26 11.24
N ALA A 20 5.10 11.34 10.39
CA ALA A 20 3.72 11.39 9.89
C ALA A 20 2.69 11.21 11.03
N ILE A 21 2.93 10.29 11.96
CA ILE A 21 2.08 10.10 13.15
C ILE A 21 2.00 11.40 13.96
N ASP A 22 3.13 12.03 14.25
CA ASP A 22 3.18 13.27 15.05
C ASP A 22 2.47 14.44 14.34
N VAL A 23 2.67 14.58 13.03
CA VAL A 23 1.98 15.57 12.21
C VAL A 23 0.47 15.33 12.20
N SER A 24 0.03 14.06 12.13
CA SER A 24 -1.40 13.71 12.16
C SER A 24 -2.09 14.05 13.49
N GLN A 25 -1.34 14.30 14.56
CA GLN A 25 -1.95 14.79 15.81
C GLN A 25 -2.40 16.25 15.70
N LYS A 26 -1.71 17.04 14.86
CA LYS A 26 -1.98 18.47 14.63
C LYS A 26 -2.87 18.72 13.41
N TYR A 27 -2.78 17.85 12.40
CA TYR A 27 -3.54 17.93 11.15
C TYR A 27 -4.34 16.65 10.93
N PRO A 28 -5.47 16.67 10.21
CA PRO A 28 -6.34 15.50 10.08
C PRO A 28 -5.64 14.23 9.54
N SER A 29 -4.60 14.40 8.72
CA SER A 29 -3.76 13.28 8.26
C SER A 29 -2.37 13.75 7.81
N ALA A 30 -1.42 12.81 7.79
CA ALA A 30 -0.12 12.96 7.15
C ALA A 30 0.29 11.64 6.50
N ASN A 31 1.14 11.69 5.48
CA ASN A 31 1.45 10.51 4.67
C ASN A 31 2.94 10.39 4.39
N VAL A 32 3.42 9.15 4.30
CA VAL A 32 4.71 8.79 3.70
C VAL A 32 4.43 8.05 2.39
N LYS A 33 5.21 8.31 1.34
CA LYS A 33 5.07 7.65 0.03
C LYS A 33 6.37 6.95 -0.34
N SER A 34 6.26 5.79 -0.98
CA SER A 34 7.39 5.10 -1.57
C SER A 34 7.87 5.83 -2.83
N ARG A 35 9.07 5.48 -3.30
CA ARG A 35 9.42 5.69 -4.71
C ARG A 35 8.53 4.82 -5.60
N GLN A 36 8.42 5.18 -6.88
CA GLN A 36 7.74 4.34 -7.86
C GLN A 36 8.52 3.04 -8.07
N PHE A 37 7.81 1.94 -8.25
CA PHE A 37 8.36 0.61 -8.50
C PHE A 37 7.51 -0.12 -9.57
N VAL A 38 8.03 -1.22 -10.11
CA VAL A 38 7.30 -2.07 -11.05
C VAL A 38 6.85 -3.35 -10.34
N ILE A 39 5.58 -3.73 -10.52
CA ILE A 39 4.99 -4.95 -9.98
C ILE A 39 3.99 -5.53 -11.00
N GLY A 40 4.12 -6.81 -11.35
CA GLY A 40 3.26 -7.45 -12.34
C GLY A 40 3.19 -6.74 -13.70
N GLY A 41 4.26 -6.06 -14.12
CA GLY A 41 4.30 -5.24 -15.34
C GLY A 41 3.74 -3.81 -15.21
N TYR A 42 3.14 -3.45 -14.07
CA TYR A 42 2.61 -2.11 -13.81
C TYR A 42 3.60 -1.26 -13.03
N ARG A 43 3.72 0.03 -13.35
CA ARG A 43 4.38 1.00 -12.46
C ARG A 43 3.40 1.46 -11.40
N ALA A 44 3.83 1.45 -10.14
CA ALA A 44 3.00 1.80 -9.00
C ALA A 44 3.82 2.48 -7.90
N GLN A 45 3.12 2.95 -6.86
CA GLN A 45 3.71 3.45 -5.62
C GLN A 45 2.83 3.07 -4.42
N LEU A 46 3.45 2.98 -3.25
CA LEU A 46 2.77 2.78 -1.97
C LEU A 46 2.69 4.08 -1.17
N ARG A 47 1.69 4.14 -0.29
CA ARG A 47 1.55 5.19 0.71
C ARG A 47 1.12 4.56 2.03
N VAL A 48 1.74 5.02 3.11
CA VAL A 48 1.18 4.90 4.46
C VAL A 48 0.59 6.24 4.85
N GLN A 49 -0.62 6.22 5.40
CA GLN A 49 -1.27 7.39 5.97
C GLN A 49 -1.41 7.21 7.47
N ALA A 50 -1.01 8.22 8.24
CA ALA A 50 -1.45 8.40 9.60
C ALA A 50 -2.66 9.35 9.59
N GLN A 51 -3.79 8.89 10.12
CA GLN A 51 -5.02 9.67 10.18
C GLN A 51 -5.49 9.74 11.64
N ARG A 52 -5.78 10.95 12.11
CA ARG A 52 -6.39 11.13 13.42
C ARG A 52 -7.90 10.95 13.32
N ASP A 53 -8.42 10.13 14.22
CA ASP A 53 -9.86 9.92 14.42
C ASP A 53 -10.15 9.97 15.93
N GLY A 54 -10.67 11.12 16.38
CA GLY A 54 -10.84 11.43 17.80
C GLY A 54 -9.51 11.43 18.56
N ILE A 55 -9.39 10.51 19.52
CA ILE A 55 -8.19 10.31 20.35
C ILE A 55 -7.22 9.27 19.77
N LYS A 56 -7.62 8.56 18.72
CA LYS A 56 -6.83 7.49 18.11
C LYS A 56 -6.13 8.01 16.86
N VAL A 57 -4.94 7.49 16.60
CA VAL A 57 -4.26 7.63 15.31
C VAL A 57 -4.30 6.27 14.63
N TRP A 58 -4.91 6.24 13.45
CA TRP A 58 -4.99 5.08 12.59
C TRP A 58 -3.88 5.12 11.55
N LEU A 59 -3.29 3.95 11.28
CA LEU A 59 -2.45 3.72 10.13
C LEU A 59 -3.26 3.03 9.04
N GLY A 60 -3.16 3.58 7.83
CA GLY A 60 -3.75 3.03 6.61
C GLY A 60 -2.67 2.81 5.55
N ALA A 61 -2.92 1.85 4.66
CA ALA A 61 -2.03 1.52 3.55
C ALA A 61 -2.77 1.70 2.23
N PHE A 62 -2.04 2.20 1.22
CA PHE A 62 -2.60 2.46 -0.09
C PHE A 62 -1.62 2.16 -1.22
N PHE A 63 -2.20 1.83 -2.37
CA PHE A 63 -1.57 1.52 -3.65
C PHE A 63 -2.08 2.50 -4.72
N ASP A 64 -1.20 3.01 -5.58
CA ASP A 64 -1.54 3.94 -6.66
C ASP A 64 -0.79 3.55 -7.93
N LEU A 65 -1.52 3.46 -9.04
CA LEU A 65 -0.98 3.11 -10.35
C LEU A 65 -0.42 4.36 -11.03
N CYS A 66 0.74 4.20 -11.64
CA CYS A 66 1.49 5.25 -12.30
C CYS A 66 1.68 4.90 -13.79
N PRO A 67 1.67 5.90 -14.70
CA PRO A 67 1.91 5.65 -16.13
C PRO A 67 3.23 4.92 -16.28
N HIS A 68 3.40 4.00 -17.21
CA HIS A 68 4.66 3.34 -17.59
C HIS A 68 4.79 3.31 -19.13
N PRO A 69 6.00 3.39 -19.72
CA PRO A 69 6.16 3.25 -21.16
C PRO A 69 5.53 1.97 -21.73
N ASP A 70 5.53 0.91 -20.94
CA ASP A 70 5.00 -0.40 -21.33
C ASP A 70 3.52 -0.61 -20.97
N ASP A 71 2.78 0.46 -20.61
CA ASP A 71 1.36 0.34 -20.23
C ASP A 71 0.47 -0.16 -21.38
N ASP A 72 0.93 -0.16 -22.63
CA ASP A 72 0.20 -0.74 -23.77
C ASP A 72 0.37 -2.28 -23.86
N PHE A 73 1.32 -2.85 -23.11
CA PHE A 73 1.60 -4.30 -23.09
C PHE A 73 0.98 -5.02 -21.88
N VAL A 74 0.28 -4.32 -21.01
CA VAL A 74 -0.43 -4.88 -19.85
C VAL A 74 -1.93 -4.62 -19.96
N GLN A 75 -2.72 -5.44 -19.27
CA GLN A 75 -4.18 -5.36 -19.31
C GLN A 75 -4.69 -4.14 -18.52
N TRP A 76 -5.67 -3.45 -19.07
CA TRP A 76 -6.42 -2.40 -18.37
C TRP A 76 -7.93 -2.63 -18.50
N PRO A 77 -8.73 -2.33 -17.46
CA PRO A 77 -8.32 -1.86 -16.14
C PRO A 77 -7.51 -2.91 -15.36
N PHE A 78 -6.71 -2.46 -14.39
CA PHE A 78 -6.03 -3.35 -13.46
C PHE A 78 -7.09 -4.08 -12.62
N VAL A 79 -7.10 -5.42 -12.67
CA VAL A 79 -8.12 -6.27 -12.01
C VAL A 79 -7.50 -7.44 -11.23
N THR A 80 -6.20 -7.35 -10.95
CA THR A 80 -5.46 -8.36 -10.20
C THR A 80 -5.69 -8.14 -8.70
N PRO A 81 -6.29 -9.10 -7.98
CA PRO A 81 -6.41 -9.01 -6.52
C PRO A 81 -5.04 -8.88 -5.85
N PHE A 82 -4.97 -8.22 -4.71
CA PHE A 82 -3.71 -8.04 -4.00
C PHE A 82 -3.90 -7.88 -2.50
N THR A 83 -2.84 -8.14 -1.73
CA THR A 83 -2.79 -7.88 -0.29
C THR A 83 -1.89 -6.69 -0.01
N LEU A 84 -2.35 -5.79 0.85
CA LEU A 84 -1.52 -4.79 1.53
C LEU A 84 -1.23 -5.27 2.94
N SER A 85 0.05 -5.23 3.33
CA SER A 85 0.47 -5.71 4.65
C SER A 85 1.36 -4.71 5.37
N PHE A 86 1.16 -4.55 6.67
CA PHE A 86 2.17 -4.07 7.59
C PHE A 86 2.94 -5.27 8.13
N VAL A 87 4.25 -5.32 7.84
CA VAL A 87 5.11 -6.46 8.17
C VAL A 87 5.75 -6.22 9.52
N HIS A 88 5.53 -7.15 10.45
CA HIS A 88 6.11 -7.10 11.78
C HIS A 88 7.63 -7.36 11.69
N PRO A 89 8.47 -6.61 12.43
CA PRO A 89 9.92 -6.65 12.25
C PRO A 89 10.57 -8.01 12.54
N THR A 90 9.96 -8.84 13.40
CA THR A 90 10.58 -10.09 13.88
C THR A 90 9.64 -11.29 13.96
N ASP A 91 8.35 -11.14 13.65
CA ASP A 91 7.33 -12.17 13.93
C ASP A 91 6.23 -12.09 12.88
N ALA A 92 6.39 -12.87 11.81
CA ALA A 92 5.47 -12.86 10.68
C ALA A 92 4.03 -13.27 11.04
N SER A 93 3.81 -13.94 12.19
CA SER A 93 2.45 -14.27 12.65
C SER A 93 1.67 -13.03 13.10
N LYS A 94 2.37 -11.91 13.31
CA LYS A 94 1.80 -10.61 13.68
C LYS A 94 1.72 -9.63 12.51
N ASP A 95 2.02 -10.08 11.29
CA ASP A 95 1.79 -9.26 10.10
C ASP A 95 0.30 -8.89 10.01
N ILE A 96 0.02 -7.62 9.76
CA ILE A 96 -1.35 -7.12 9.61
C ILE A 96 -1.61 -6.99 8.12
N SER A 97 -2.51 -7.82 7.58
CA SER A 97 -2.76 -7.92 6.14
C SER A 97 -4.21 -7.67 5.80
N HIS A 98 -4.45 -6.91 4.74
CA HIS A 98 -5.78 -6.66 4.19
C HIS A 98 -5.78 -6.96 2.70
N GLU A 99 -6.70 -7.83 2.29
CA GLU A 99 -6.91 -8.19 0.90
C GLU A 99 -7.80 -7.17 0.22
N VAL A 100 -7.46 -6.85 -1.03
CA VAL A 100 -8.29 -6.11 -1.98
C VAL A 100 -8.71 -7.13 -3.03
N MET A 101 -9.98 -7.50 -2.98
CA MET A 101 -10.53 -8.54 -3.85
C MET A 101 -10.83 -7.96 -5.25
N ARG A 102 -11.06 -8.84 -6.22
CA ARG A 102 -11.42 -8.41 -7.57
C ARG A 102 -12.68 -7.54 -7.55
N GLU A 103 -13.65 -7.92 -6.74
CA GLU A 103 -14.94 -7.24 -6.60
C GLU A 103 -14.75 -5.80 -6.10
N ASP A 104 -13.89 -5.60 -5.08
CA ASP A 104 -13.50 -4.27 -4.61
C ASP A 104 -12.90 -3.43 -5.74
N ILE A 105 -12.05 -4.05 -6.57
CA ILE A 105 -11.39 -3.39 -7.68
C ILE A 105 -12.40 -2.94 -8.74
N THR A 106 -13.32 -3.82 -9.12
CA THR A 106 -14.28 -3.56 -10.20
C THR A 106 -15.45 -2.67 -9.78
N GLU A 107 -15.74 -2.57 -8.48
CA GLU A 107 -16.85 -1.78 -7.96
C GLU A 107 -16.36 -0.49 -7.28
N ARG A 108 -15.66 -0.63 -6.15
CA ARG A 108 -15.26 0.49 -5.29
C ARG A 108 -14.11 1.29 -5.89
N PHE A 109 -13.15 0.62 -6.52
CA PHE A 109 -11.91 1.23 -6.99
C PHE A 109 -11.84 1.37 -8.51
N LEU A 110 -12.94 1.16 -9.23
CA LEU A 110 -12.98 1.13 -10.70
C LEU A 110 -12.31 2.35 -11.34
N SER A 111 -12.53 3.54 -10.76
CA SER A 111 -11.98 4.78 -11.31
C SER A 111 -10.48 4.98 -11.03
N ALA A 112 -9.90 4.21 -10.09
CA ALA A 112 -8.50 4.23 -9.68
C ALA A 112 -7.64 3.20 -10.44
N VAL A 113 -8.27 2.19 -11.03
CA VAL A 113 -7.60 1.09 -11.76
C VAL A 113 -7.59 1.27 -13.27
N GLN A 114 -7.99 2.44 -13.77
CA GLN A 114 -7.90 2.79 -15.18
C GLN A 114 -6.45 3.12 -15.57
N LYS A 115 -6.11 2.94 -16.85
CA LYS A 115 -4.80 3.30 -17.39
C LYS A 115 -4.47 4.77 -17.07
N PRO A 116 -3.45 5.06 -16.24
CA PRO A 116 -3.11 6.43 -15.88
C PRO A 116 -2.47 7.16 -17.06
N LYS A 117 -2.68 8.49 -17.13
CA LYS A 117 -2.14 9.36 -18.19
C LYS A 117 -1.34 10.51 -17.60
N GLY A 118 -0.09 10.66 -18.03
CA GLY A 118 0.80 11.78 -17.66
C GLY A 118 1.37 11.72 -16.23
N LYS A 119 0.53 11.50 -15.22
CA LYS A 119 0.91 11.35 -13.81
C LYS A 119 0.21 10.13 -13.19
N CYS A 120 0.65 9.70 -12.01
CA CYS A 120 -0.05 8.66 -11.25
C CYS A 120 -1.52 9.00 -11.07
N ALA A 121 -2.38 7.97 -11.01
CA ALA A 121 -3.82 8.14 -10.96
C ALA A 121 -4.23 9.07 -9.82
N GLY A 122 -3.45 9.09 -8.72
CA GLY A 122 -3.71 9.93 -7.56
C GLY A 122 -4.96 9.49 -6.80
N LYS A 123 -5.50 8.33 -7.18
CA LYS A 123 -6.67 7.68 -6.63
C LYS A 123 -6.18 6.43 -5.93
N TRP A 124 -6.10 6.55 -4.61
CA TRP A 124 -5.45 5.58 -3.75
C TRP A 124 -6.38 4.39 -3.49
N ILE A 125 -5.88 3.18 -3.75
CA ILE A 125 -6.58 1.92 -3.52
C ILE A 125 -6.09 1.35 -2.19
N GLY A 126 -7.00 1.07 -1.27
CA GLY A 126 -6.64 0.53 0.04
C GLY A 126 -7.56 1.03 1.15
N PHE A 127 -7.03 1.09 2.36
CA PHE A 127 -7.82 1.24 3.57
C PHE A 127 -7.23 2.33 4.48
N PRO A 128 -8.00 3.37 4.85
CA PRO A 128 -7.51 4.47 5.70
C PRO A 128 -7.34 4.07 7.17
N GLN A 129 -8.06 3.03 7.62
CA GLN A 129 -8.08 2.59 9.02
C GLN A 129 -7.84 1.08 9.08
N ILE A 130 -6.57 0.67 9.01
CA ILE A 130 -6.16 -0.75 9.13
C ILE A 130 -5.94 -1.10 10.61
N GLN A 131 -5.08 -0.34 11.29
CA GLN A 131 -4.78 -0.58 12.70
C GLN A 131 -4.44 0.73 13.41
N THR A 132 -4.68 0.79 14.71
CA THR A 132 -4.26 1.94 15.52
C THR A 132 -2.76 1.89 15.81
N VAL A 133 -2.13 3.07 15.88
CA VAL A 133 -0.71 3.20 16.28
C VAL A 133 -0.45 2.52 17.62
N SER A 134 -1.34 2.75 18.61
CA SER A 134 -1.19 2.18 19.94
C SER A 134 -1.25 0.65 19.96
N ASP A 135 -2.07 0.04 19.12
CA ASP A 135 -2.19 -1.43 19.10
C ASP A 135 -1.03 -2.07 18.33
N MET A 136 -0.51 -1.40 17.29
CA MET A 136 0.72 -1.82 16.62
C MET A 136 1.93 -1.77 17.57
N GLU A 137 2.10 -0.68 18.32
CA GLU A 137 3.19 -0.56 19.30
C GLU A 137 3.10 -1.64 20.38
N LYS A 138 1.91 -1.89 20.94
CA LYS A 138 1.67 -2.99 21.89
C LYS A 138 1.98 -4.37 21.30
N ALA A 139 1.72 -4.56 20.01
CA ALA A 139 2.00 -5.83 19.32
C ALA A 139 3.51 -6.04 19.07
N GLY A 140 4.33 -5.00 19.15
CA GLY A 140 5.78 -5.03 18.98
C GLY A 140 6.31 -4.34 17.72
N PHE A 141 5.47 -3.60 16.99
CA PHE A 141 5.92 -2.79 15.86
C PHE A 141 6.76 -1.60 16.37
N ARG A 142 7.92 -1.37 15.74
CA ARG A 142 8.85 -0.29 16.10
C ARG A 142 8.68 0.93 15.19
N LEU A 143 7.58 1.65 15.36
CA LEU A 143 7.22 2.77 14.49
C LEU A 143 8.18 3.98 14.55
N ASP A 144 9.03 4.05 15.58
CA ASP A 144 10.13 5.03 15.67
C ASP A 144 11.23 4.77 14.64
N ASP A 145 11.53 3.49 14.39
CA ASP A 145 12.55 3.08 13.42
C ASP A 145 12.00 3.24 11.99
N GLY A 146 10.74 2.84 11.79
CA GLY A 146 10.06 2.87 10.50
C GLY A 146 8.92 1.85 10.46
N LEU A 147 8.30 1.71 9.29
CA LEU A 147 7.27 0.68 9.08
C LEU A 147 7.50 -0.05 7.76
N THR A 148 7.65 -1.36 7.81
CA THR A 148 7.71 -2.19 6.59
C THR A 148 6.30 -2.42 6.07
N VAL A 149 6.09 -2.10 4.80
CA VAL A 149 4.83 -2.27 4.08
C VAL A 149 5.07 -3.20 2.89
N ALA A 150 4.18 -4.14 2.65
CA ALA A 150 4.23 -4.98 1.47
C ALA A 150 2.96 -4.84 0.64
N VAL A 151 3.12 -4.96 -0.67
CA VAL A 151 2.03 -5.29 -1.60
C VAL A 151 2.35 -6.61 -2.28
N THR A 152 1.39 -7.52 -2.31
CA THR A 152 1.52 -8.83 -2.94
C THR A 152 0.34 -9.03 -3.89
N LEU A 153 0.61 -9.13 -5.19
CA LEU A 153 -0.36 -9.49 -6.22
C LEU A 153 -0.66 -10.98 -6.14
N HIS A 154 -1.93 -11.32 -6.25
CA HIS A 154 -2.40 -12.71 -6.33
C HIS A 154 -2.62 -13.06 -7.80
N SER A 155 -1.88 -14.04 -8.30
CA SER A 155 -2.15 -14.60 -9.61
C SER A 155 -3.58 -15.16 -9.62
N THR A 156 -4.34 -14.81 -10.66
CA THR A 156 -5.62 -15.45 -10.92
C THR A 156 -5.33 -16.84 -11.46
N SER A 157 -5.57 -17.86 -10.65
CA SER A 157 -5.62 -19.26 -11.07
C SER A 157 -6.59 -19.48 -12.23
#